data_AF-W6RP20-F1
#
_entry.id   AF-W6RP20-F1
#
_cell.length_a   1.000
_cell.length_b   1.000
_cell.length_c   1.000
_cell.angle_alpha   90.00
_cell.angle_beta   90.00
_cell.angle_gamma   90.00
#
_symmetry.space_group_name_H-M   'P 1'
#
loop_
_entity.id
_entity.type
_entity.pdbx_description
1 polymer ?
#
loop_
_entity_poly.entity_id
_entity_poly.type
_entity_poly.pdbx_seq_one_letter_code
_entity_poly.pdbx_strand_id
1 'polypeptide(L)'
;MTKESKPDRLRQMGALNPRPEGVHASWFREAGFFDPLDLVQVKYEMLRHARQDGTNKADAAALFGLSRQTYYQAEAAFERDGIAGLLPRTRGPKSAHKLTGEVMRLVEEHLDANGQLQARSLAELVHSRLGISVHPRSIERAVARKKNDDGRTHAITMPANGKEIYEALRADVVCGTACARRMGAIVFHGLWRGLAVLITPEQSTIARQQSAPRSTTTSVVAHDRQLVHMLANMVLAAETGGSHVY
;
A
#
# COMPACT_ATOMS: atom_id res chain seq x y z
N MET A 1 19.38 2.44 -8.73
CA MET A 1 18.31 2.45 -7.70
C MET A 1 17.40 1.27 -7.95
N THR A 2 17.45 0.25 -7.10
CA THR A 2 16.55 -0.91 -7.17
C THR A 2 15.12 -0.41 -6.94
N LYS A 3 14.24 -0.60 -7.93
CA LYS A 3 12.84 -0.20 -7.83
C LYS A 3 12.18 -1.09 -6.78
N GLU A 4 11.84 -0.50 -5.64
CA GLU A 4 11.15 -1.18 -4.54
C GLU A 4 9.90 -1.93 -5.05
N SER A 5 9.71 -3.18 -4.65
CA SER A 5 8.56 -3.99 -5.08
C SER A 5 7.32 -3.73 -4.21
N LYS A 6 6.12 -4.11 -4.67
CA LYS A 6 4.89 -4.02 -3.85
C LYS A 6 5.01 -4.80 -2.54
N PRO A 7 5.49 -6.07 -2.52
CA PRO A 7 5.72 -6.79 -1.26
C PRO A 7 6.64 -6.06 -0.28
N ASP A 8 7.69 -5.38 -0.77
CA ASP A 8 8.61 -4.64 0.10
C ASP A 8 7.89 -3.46 0.78
N ARG A 9 7.06 -2.72 0.05
CA ARG A 9 6.23 -1.65 0.60
C ARG A 9 5.25 -2.17 1.65
N LEU A 10 4.57 -3.27 1.35
CA LEU A 10 3.65 -3.91 2.28
C LEU A 10 4.38 -4.36 3.56
N ARG A 11 5.59 -4.93 3.46
CA ARG A 11 6.39 -5.30 4.65
C ARG A 11 6.76 -4.09 5.50
N GLN A 12 7.19 -2.99 4.90
CA GLN A 12 7.59 -1.79 5.63
C GLN A 12 6.45 -1.25 6.51
N MET A 13 5.23 -1.25 5.98
CA MET A 13 4.01 -0.83 6.67
C MET A 13 3.41 -1.93 7.56
N GLY A 14 3.99 -3.13 7.59
CA GLY A 14 3.43 -4.29 8.29
C GLY A 14 2.17 -4.87 7.64
N ALA A 15 1.78 -4.40 6.47
CA ALA A 15 0.58 -4.80 5.74
C ALA A 15 0.76 -6.06 4.87
N LEU A 16 1.96 -6.65 4.81
CA LEU A 16 2.15 -7.89 4.05
C LEU A 16 1.41 -9.05 4.73
N ASN A 17 0.52 -9.71 3.99
CA ASN A 17 -0.11 -10.94 4.42
C ASN A 17 0.94 -12.08 4.42
N PRO A 18 1.20 -12.73 5.57
CA PRO A 18 2.17 -13.82 5.62
C PRO A 18 1.66 -15.13 4.99
N ARG A 19 0.35 -15.27 4.74
CA ARG A 19 -0.28 -16.47 4.15
C ARG A 19 -1.28 -16.11 3.05
N PRO A 20 -0.83 -15.53 1.92
CA PRO A 20 -1.70 -15.18 0.80
C PRO A 20 -2.45 -16.38 0.22
N GLU A 21 -1.84 -17.57 0.23
CA GLU A 21 -2.41 -18.82 -0.26
C GLU A 21 -3.64 -19.31 0.51
N GLY A 22 -3.86 -18.79 1.73
CA GLY A 22 -5.05 -19.08 2.54
C GLY A 22 -6.29 -18.29 2.13
N VAL A 23 -6.18 -17.32 1.22
CA VAL A 23 -7.33 -16.52 0.75
C VAL A 23 -8.02 -17.29 -0.38
N HIS A 24 -9.21 -17.81 -0.11
CA HIS A 24 -9.99 -18.65 -1.03
C HIS A 24 -11.15 -17.91 -1.71
N ALA A 25 -11.41 -16.65 -1.33
CA ALA A 25 -12.38 -15.79 -2.01
C ALA A 25 -12.07 -15.71 -3.51
N SER A 26 -13.04 -16.03 -4.36
CA SER A 26 -12.82 -16.23 -5.79
C SER A 26 -12.29 -14.99 -6.51
N TRP A 27 -12.70 -13.80 -6.07
CA TRP A 27 -12.28 -12.52 -6.65
C TRP A 27 -10.83 -12.13 -6.32
N PHE A 28 -10.15 -12.85 -5.41
CA PHE A 28 -8.70 -12.69 -5.16
C PHE A 28 -7.84 -13.55 -6.08
N ARG A 29 -8.42 -14.47 -6.86
CA ARG A 29 -7.66 -15.40 -7.74
C ARG A 29 -7.07 -14.71 -8.96
N GLU A 30 -7.76 -13.70 -9.48
CA GLU A 30 -7.25 -12.85 -10.54
C GLU A 30 -6.38 -11.76 -9.92
N ALA A 31 -5.06 -11.95 -9.98
CA ALA A 31 -4.11 -10.98 -9.46
C ALA A 31 -4.27 -9.64 -10.17
N GLY A 32 -4.73 -8.63 -9.42
CA GLY A 32 -4.99 -7.30 -9.95
C GLY A 32 -5.36 -6.35 -8.83
N PHE A 33 -6.61 -5.93 -8.79
CA PHE A 33 -7.13 -5.03 -7.76
C PHE A 33 -7.26 -5.69 -6.39
N PHE A 34 -7.78 -6.93 -6.35
CA PHE A 34 -7.84 -7.74 -5.12
C PHE A 34 -6.55 -8.51 -4.97
N ASP A 35 -5.76 -8.16 -3.95
CA ASP A 35 -4.44 -8.74 -3.75
C ASP A 35 -4.37 -9.54 -2.45
N PRO A 36 -4.16 -10.87 -2.49
CA PRO A 36 -4.03 -11.68 -1.29
C PRO A 36 -2.78 -11.34 -0.48
N LEU A 37 -1.78 -10.66 -1.06
CA LEU A 37 -0.60 -10.16 -0.36
C LEU A 37 -0.90 -8.95 0.53
N ASP A 38 -1.99 -8.22 0.28
CA ASP A 38 -2.36 -7.05 1.05
C ASP A 38 -3.28 -7.42 2.22
N LEU A 39 -2.71 -7.55 3.42
CA LEU A 39 -3.46 -7.94 4.61
C LEU A 39 -4.55 -6.93 4.99
N VAL A 40 -4.38 -5.66 4.68
CA VAL A 40 -5.39 -4.62 4.97
C VAL A 40 -6.59 -4.86 4.06
N GLN A 41 -6.36 -5.14 2.78
CA GLN A 41 -7.41 -5.45 1.82
C GLN A 41 -8.13 -6.76 2.15
N VAL A 42 -7.38 -7.81 2.50
CA VAL A 42 -7.95 -9.10 2.91
C VAL A 42 -8.88 -8.93 4.12
N LYS A 43 -8.44 -8.19 5.15
CA LYS A 43 -9.29 -7.90 6.31
C LYS A 43 -10.52 -7.06 5.95
N TYR A 44 -10.36 -6.06 5.09
CA TYR A 44 -11.47 -5.21 4.69
C TYR A 44 -12.53 -6.00 3.94
N GLU A 45 -12.13 -6.74 2.90
CA GLU A 45 -13.05 -7.55 2.10
C GLU A 45 -13.70 -8.67 2.92
N MET A 46 -13.00 -9.24 3.92
CA MET A 46 -13.60 -10.17 4.88
C MET A 46 -14.74 -9.52 5.68
N LEU A 47 -14.52 -8.33 6.26
CA LEU A 47 -15.55 -7.61 7.00
C LEU A 47 -16.72 -7.20 6.10
N ARG A 48 -16.41 -6.76 4.89
CA ARG A 48 -17.39 -6.39 3.87
C ARG A 48 -18.28 -7.58 3.49
N HIS A 49 -17.67 -8.73 3.21
CA HIS A 49 -18.37 -9.98 2.88
C HIS A 49 -19.31 -10.42 3.99
N ALA A 50 -18.84 -10.46 5.24
CA ALA A 50 -19.69 -10.83 6.38
C ALA A 50 -20.90 -9.89 6.59
N ARG A 51 -20.74 -8.59 6.31
CA ARG A 51 -21.81 -7.59 6.47
C ARG A 51 -22.84 -7.61 5.35
N GLN A 52 -22.40 -7.75 4.10
CA GLN A 52 -23.28 -7.64 2.95
C GLN A 52 -23.95 -8.97 2.60
N ASP A 53 -23.24 -10.09 2.75
CA ASP A 53 -23.72 -11.40 2.32
C ASP A 53 -24.37 -12.19 3.47
N GLY A 54 -24.49 -11.58 4.67
CA GLY A 54 -25.11 -12.19 5.85
C GLY A 54 -24.40 -13.47 6.34
N THR A 55 -23.16 -13.69 5.90
CA THR A 55 -22.41 -14.90 6.21
C THR A 55 -21.96 -14.94 7.66
N ASN A 56 -21.88 -16.15 8.20
CA ASN A 56 -21.33 -16.35 9.54
C ASN A 56 -19.88 -15.83 9.60
N LYS A 57 -19.57 -15.08 10.67
CA LYS A 57 -18.23 -14.49 10.93
C LYS A 57 -17.10 -15.51 10.88
N ALA A 58 -17.35 -16.75 11.30
CA ALA A 58 -16.36 -17.82 11.26
C ALA A 58 -16.06 -18.27 9.82
N ASP A 59 -17.10 -18.42 9.00
CA ASP A 59 -16.99 -18.84 7.61
C ASP A 59 -16.35 -17.75 6.77
N ALA A 60 -16.71 -16.49 7.00
CA ALA A 60 -16.04 -15.34 6.41
C ALA A 60 -14.55 -15.31 6.80
N ALA A 61 -14.19 -15.53 8.07
CA ALA A 61 -12.78 -15.58 8.45
C ALA A 61 -12.03 -16.70 7.71
N ALA A 62 -12.62 -17.90 7.64
CA ALA A 62 -12.03 -19.06 6.96
C ALA A 62 -11.85 -18.83 5.45
N LEU A 63 -12.84 -18.25 4.77
CA LEU A 63 -12.80 -17.92 3.34
C LEU A 63 -11.62 -16.98 3.00
N PHE A 64 -11.24 -16.11 3.94
CA PHE A 64 -10.15 -15.15 3.78
C PHE A 64 -8.84 -15.60 4.45
N GLY A 65 -8.74 -16.85 4.91
CA GLY A 65 -7.51 -17.40 5.49
C GLY A 65 -7.17 -16.85 6.89
N LEU A 66 -8.14 -16.26 7.57
CA LEU A 66 -7.99 -15.62 8.87
C LEU A 66 -8.72 -16.40 9.97
N SER A 67 -8.34 -16.17 11.22
CA SER A 67 -9.04 -16.77 12.36
C SER A 67 -10.27 -15.96 12.75
N ARG A 68 -11.24 -16.61 13.40
CA ARG A 68 -12.40 -15.94 14.01
C ARG A 68 -11.98 -14.83 15.00
N GLN A 69 -10.90 -15.03 15.74
CA GLN A 69 -10.36 -13.99 16.63
C GLN A 69 -9.88 -12.77 15.84
N THR A 70 -9.20 -12.98 14.70
CA THR A 70 -8.78 -11.89 13.82
C THR A 70 -9.98 -11.14 13.25
N TYR A 71 -11.07 -11.82 12.92
CA TYR A 71 -12.32 -11.17 12.50
C TYR A 71 -12.79 -10.15 13.55
N TYR A 72 -12.99 -10.57 14.81
CA TYR A 72 -13.50 -9.66 15.84
C TYR A 72 -12.53 -8.52 16.14
N GLN A 73 -11.22 -8.77 16.10
CA GLN A 73 -10.22 -7.72 16.26
C GLN A 73 -10.25 -6.71 15.12
N ALA A 74 -10.38 -7.18 13.88
CA ALA A 74 -10.48 -6.34 12.69
C ALA A 74 -11.78 -5.53 12.71
N GLU A 75 -12.92 -6.16 13.04
CA GLU A 75 -14.22 -5.50 13.18
C GLU A 75 -14.14 -4.36 14.20
N ALA A 76 -13.67 -4.66 15.42
CA ALA A 76 -13.56 -3.65 16.46
C ALA A 76 -12.54 -2.53 16.14
N ALA A 77 -11.48 -2.83 15.38
CA ALA A 77 -10.52 -1.81 14.96
C ALA A 77 -11.08 -0.95 13.81
N PHE A 78 -11.81 -1.56 12.88
CA PHE A 78 -12.45 -0.87 11.77
C PHE A 78 -13.56 0.06 12.25
N GLU A 79 -14.38 -0.35 13.22
CA GLU A 79 -15.42 0.52 13.78
C GLU A 79 -14.85 1.75 14.52
N ARG A 80 -13.64 1.64 15.09
CA ARG A 80 -13.00 2.77 15.76
C ARG A 80 -12.27 3.70 14.79
N ASP A 81 -11.50 3.12 13.88
CA ASP A 81 -10.44 3.83 13.15
C ASP A 81 -10.60 3.69 11.62
N GLY A 82 -11.70 3.10 11.14
CA GLY A 82 -11.94 2.82 9.72
C GLY A 82 -10.88 1.89 9.11
N ILE A 83 -10.54 2.11 7.84
CA ILE A 83 -9.49 1.35 7.14
C ILE A 83 -8.14 1.46 7.87
N ALA A 84 -7.87 2.56 8.57
CA ALA A 84 -6.64 2.74 9.34
C ALA A 84 -6.51 1.74 10.49
N GLY A 85 -7.63 1.35 11.10
CA GLY A 85 -7.64 0.35 12.16
C GLY A 85 -7.21 -1.05 11.71
N LEU A 86 -7.24 -1.32 10.41
CA LEU A 86 -6.88 -2.63 9.86
C LEU A 86 -5.37 -2.83 9.70
N LEU A 87 -4.59 -1.74 9.71
CA LEU A 87 -3.14 -1.82 9.79
C LEU A 87 -2.72 -2.46 11.12
N PRO A 88 -1.76 -3.40 11.11
CA PRO A 88 -1.26 -3.95 12.35
C PRO A 88 -0.55 -2.84 13.15
N ARG A 89 -1.15 -2.49 14.30
CA ARG A 89 -0.47 -1.65 15.29
C ARG A 89 0.80 -2.35 15.75
N THR A 90 1.87 -1.60 15.95
CA THR A 90 3.14 -2.08 16.50
C THR A 90 2.87 -2.78 17.84
N ARG A 91 2.87 -4.12 17.83
CA ARG A 91 2.83 -4.94 19.03
C ARG A 91 4.23 -5.01 19.61
N GLY A 92 4.56 -4.01 20.43
CA GLY A 92 5.68 -4.06 21.35
C GLY A 92 5.18 -3.85 22.79
N PRO A 93 5.93 -4.28 23.81
CA PRO A 93 5.66 -3.83 25.18
C PRO A 93 5.60 -2.30 25.17
N LYS A 94 4.45 -1.75 25.60
CA LYS A 94 4.14 -0.31 25.52
C LYS A 94 5.10 0.56 26.33
N SER A 95 5.87 -0.04 27.24
CA SER A 95 7.01 0.60 27.86
C SER A 95 8.08 -0.43 28.17
N ALA A 96 9.35 -0.05 28.00
CA ALA A 96 10.36 -0.62 28.85
C ALA A 96 10.14 0.06 30.21
N HIS A 97 9.64 -0.68 31.21
CA HIS A 97 9.25 -0.14 32.53
C HIS A 97 10.33 0.70 33.25
N LYS A 98 11.61 0.61 32.82
CA LYS A 98 12.75 1.38 33.34
C LYS A 98 13.20 2.54 32.43
N LEU A 99 12.68 2.63 31.21
CA LEU A 99 12.91 3.71 30.25
C LEU A 99 11.62 4.52 30.14
N THR A 100 11.26 5.16 31.25
CA THR A 100 10.12 6.09 31.32
C THR A 100 10.37 7.32 30.46
N GLY A 101 9.34 8.14 30.22
CA GLY A 101 9.50 9.40 29.45
C GLY A 101 10.53 10.35 30.07
N GLU A 102 10.68 10.34 31.39
CA GLU A 102 11.72 11.09 32.10
C GLU A 102 13.13 10.59 31.76
N VAL A 103 13.34 9.28 31.81
CA VAL A 103 14.63 8.67 31.44
C VAL A 103 14.97 8.95 29.97
N MET A 104 13.98 8.86 29.07
CA MET A 104 14.20 9.13 27.64
C MET A 104 14.51 10.60 27.36
N ARG A 105 13.87 11.56 28.04
CA ARG A 105 14.23 12.99 27.91
C ARG A 105 15.68 13.25 28.33
N LEU A 106 16.11 12.68 29.45
CA LEU A 106 17.49 12.82 29.91
C LEU A 106 18.50 12.23 28.92
N VAL A 107 18.16 11.08 28.32
CA VAL A 107 18.98 10.46 27.28
C VAL A 107 19.05 11.34 26.02
N GLU A 108 17.95 11.95 25.61
CA GLU A 108 17.85 12.81 24.43
C GLU A 108 18.62 14.13 24.61
N GLU A 109 18.39 14.85 25.70
CA GLU A 109 19.13 16.08 26.04
C GLU A 109 20.65 15.86 25.98
N HIS A 110 21.11 14.68 26.41
CA HIS A 110 22.52 14.35 26.42
C HIS A 110 23.06 13.92 25.04
N LEU A 111 22.25 13.26 24.22
CA LEU A 111 22.59 12.91 22.84
C LEU A 111 22.65 14.16 21.94
N ASP A 112 21.75 15.11 22.13
CA ASP A 112 21.70 16.36 21.37
C ASP A 112 22.87 17.29 21.72
N ALA A 113 23.29 17.30 22.99
CA ALA A 113 24.39 18.13 23.46
C ALA A 113 25.80 17.61 23.10
N ASN A 114 25.97 16.28 22.94
CA ASN A 114 27.31 15.67 22.84
C ASN A 114 27.52 14.79 21.59
N GLY A 115 26.53 14.66 20.70
CA GLY A 115 26.60 13.75 19.57
C GLY A 115 26.52 12.26 19.97
N GLN A 116 26.83 11.35 19.03
CA GLN A 116 26.70 9.88 19.22
C GLN A 116 27.57 9.36 20.38
N LEU A 117 27.02 9.33 21.59
CA LEU A 117 27.65 8.74 22.76
C LEU A 117 27.40 7.23 22.88
N GLN A 118 28.35 6.54 23.50
CA GLN A 118 28.24 5.14 23.89
C GLN A 118 27.15 4.95 24.96
N ALA A 119 26.29 3.96 24.78
CA ALA A 119 25.18 3.66 25.68
C ALA A 119 25.57 3.34 27.14
N ARG A 120 26.84 3.09 27.42
CA ARG A 120 27.37 2.91 28.78
C ARG A 120 27.33 4.20 29.58
N SER A 121 27.83 5.29 29.02
CA SER A 121 27.84 6.61 29.68
C SER A 121 26.42 7.11 29.95
N LEU A 122 25.47 6.81 29.05
CA LEU A 122 24.05 7.11 29.25
C LEU A 122 23.45 6.29 30.40
N ALA A 123 23.84 5.03 30.57
CA ALA A 123 23.38 4.22 31.70
C ALA A 123 23.91 4.75 33.04
N GLU A 124 25.18 5.16 33.09
CA GLU A 124 25.79 5.79 34.27
C GLU A 124 25.15 7.14 34.61
N LEU A 125 24.83 7.94 33.60
CA LEU A 125 24.12 9.21 33.77
C LEU A 125 22.72 9.01 34.34
N VAL A 126 21.96 8.05 33.80
CA VAL A 126 20.62 7.70 34.29
C VAL A 126 20.68 7.21 35.74
N HIS A 127 21.68 6.40 36.08
CA HIS A 127 21.89 5.97 37.47
C HIS A 127 22.21 7.16 38.39
N SER A 128 23.13 8.03 37.98
CA SER A 128 23.60 9.15 38.81
C SER A 128 22.53 10.22 39.05
N ARG A 129 21.67 10.50 38.06
CA ARG A 129 20.65 11.55 38.16
C ARG A 129 19.29 11.05 38.65
N LEU A 130 18.89 9.85 38.27
CA LEU A 130 17.54 9.32 38.53
C LEU A 130 17.53 8.13 39.50
N GLY A 131 18.70 7.60 39.89
CA GLY A 131 18.81 6.41 40.75
C GLY A 131 18.38 5.12 40.07
N ILE A 132 18.07 5.14 38.77
CA ILE A 132 17.54 3.99 38.03
C ILE A 132 18.69 3.25 37.34
N SER A 133 18.81 1.94 37.59
CA SER A 133 19.76 1.09 36.87
C SER A 133 19.13 0.56 35.57
N VAL A 134 19.67 1.01 34.43
CA VAL A 134 19.27 0.59 33.08
C VAL A 134 20.46 -0.03 32.36
N HIS A 135 20.25 -1.18 31.71
CA HIS A 135 21.31 -1.81 30.93
C HIS A 135 21.61 -1.00 29.64
N PRO A 136 22.88 -0.76 29.25
CA PRO A 136 23.26 -0.02 28.04
C PRO A 136 22.52 -0.50 26.78
N ARG A 137 22.46 -1.81 26.56
CA ARG A 137 21.70 -2.43 25.45
C ARG A 137 20.19 -2.08 25.44
N SER A 138 19.59 -1.77 26.58
CA SER A 138 18.19 -1.31 26.61
C SER A 138 18.05 0.12 26.10
N ILE A 139 19.02 0.99 26.42
CA ILE A 139 19.11 2.36 25.92
C ILE A 139 19.34 2.33 24.39
N GLU A 140 20.30 1.54 23.91
CA GLU A 140 20.55 1.34 22.47
C GLU A 140 19.28 0.93 21.73
N ARG A 141 18.56 -0.07 22.26
CA ARG A 141 17.32 -0.56 21.67
C ARG A 141 16.22 0.49 21.69
N ALA A 142 16.10 1.31 22.73
CA ALA A 142 15.08 2.32 22.81
C ALA A 142 15.34 3.49 21.86
N VAL A 143 16.59 3.97 21.77
CA VAL A 143 17.01 4.98 20.81
C VAL A 143 16.80 4.48 19.37
N ALA A 144 17.20 3.23 19.08
CA ALA A 144 16.98 2.63 17.77
C ALA A 144 15.50 2.41 17.44
N ARG A 145 14.66 2.06 18.42
CA ARG A 145 13.19 1.98 18.23
C ARG A 145 12.61 3.35 17.89
N LYS A 146 12.95 4.40 18.64
CA LYS A 146 12.45 5.76 18.39
C LYS A 146 12.81 6.22 16.98
N LYS A 147 14.06 6.03 16.54
CA LYS A 147 14.46 6.37 15.16
C LYS A 147 13.65 5.63 14.09
N ASN A 148 13.31 4.35 14.33
CA ASN A 148 12.46 3.57 13.43
C ASN A 148 10.98 3.95 13.52
N ASP A 149 10.52 4.43 14.68
CA ASP A 149 9.15 4.89 14.91
C ASP A 149 8.95 6.28 14.30
N ASP A 150 9.89 7.22 14.48
CA ASP A 150 9.92 8.53 13.83
C ASP A 150 9.96 8.39 12.30
N GLY A 151 10.73 7.40 11.79
CA GLY A 151 10.73 7.04 10.36
C GLY A 151 9.44 6.35 9.87
N ARG A 152 8.66 5.73 10.75
CA ARG A 152 7.31 5.19 10.48
C ARG A 152 6.20 6.23 10.64
N THR A 153 6.44 7.28 11.42
CA THR A 153 5.47 8.29 11.87
C THR A 153 5.38 9.50 10.94
N HIS A 154 6.13 9.53 9.84
CA HIS A 154 5.70 10.24 8.61
C HIS A 154 4.52 9.50 7.96
N ALA A 155 3.51 9.23 8.79
CA ALA A 155 2.33 8.46 8.52
C ALA A 155 1.53 9.21 7.47
N ILE A 156 1.44 8.58 6.32
CA ILE A 156 0.34 8.80 5.40
C ILE A 156 -0.96 8.72 6.23
N THR A 157 -1.55 9.86 6.57
CA THR A 157 -2.79 9.92 7.33
C THR A 157 -3.92 9.50 6.41
N MET A 158 -4.72 8.54 6.87
CA MET A 158 -5.90 8.16 6.12
C MET A 158 -6.92 9.28 6.18
N PRO A 159 -7.38 9.78 5.03
CA PRO A 159 -8.46 10.74 5.00
C PRO A 159 -9.78 10.05 5.37
N ALA A 160 -10.70 10.84 5.92
CA ALA A 160 -11.99 10.35 6.43
C ALA A 160 -12.82 9.59 5.37
N ASN A 161 -12.63 9.90 4.08
CA ASN A 161 -13.36 9.32 2.96
C ASN A 161 -12.68 8.10 2.29
N GLY A 162 -11.63 7.54 2.90
CA GLY A 162 -10.86 6.45 2.30
C GLY A 162 -11.71 5.21 1.99
N LYS A 163 -12.73 4.94 2.82
CA LYS A 163 -13.68 3.84 2.62
C LYS A 163 -14.55 4.05 1.38
N GLU A 164 -15.13 5.24 1.23
CA GLU A 164 -16.01 5.59 0.12
C GLU A 164 -15.26 5.51 -1.22
N ILE A 165 -14.02 5.99 -1.24
CA ILE A 165 -13.17 5.93 -2.45
C ILE A 165 -12.83 4.49 -2.80
N TYR A 166 -12.53 3.67 -1.80
CA TYR A 166 -12.29 2.26 -2.01
C TYR A 166 -13.53 1.55 -2.54
N GLU A 167 -14.71 1.72 -1.93
CA GLU A 167 -15.95 1.10 -2.38
C GLU A 167 -16.34 1.53 -3.79
N ALA A 168 -16.18 2.80 -4.14
CA ALA A 168 -16.44 3.29 -5.50
C ALA A 168 -15.51 2.62 -6.52
N LEU A 169 -14.20 2.59 -6.23
CA LEU A 169 -13.24 1.94 -7.11
C LEU A 169 -13.47 0.43 -7.20
N ARG A 170 -13.81 -0.21 -6.08
CA ARG A 170 -14.14 -1.64 -5.99
C ARG A 170 -15.39 -1.96 -6.83
N ALA A 171 -16.43 -1.13 -6.77
CA ALA A 171 -17.63 -1.28 -7.60
C ALA A 171 -17.27 -1.16 -9.09
N ASP A 172 -16.49 -0.16 -9.48
CA ASP A 172 -16.02 0.00 -10.86
C ASP A 172 -15.23 -1.23 -11.34
N VAL A 173 -14.38 -1.80 -10.47
CA VAL A 173 -13.58 -3.00 -10.80
C VAL A 173 -14.50 -4.20 -11.03
N VAL A 174 -15.45 -4.44 -10.14
CA VAL A 174 -16.40 -5.57 -10.27
C VAL A 174 -17.30 -5.42 -11.48
N CYS A 175 -17.67 -4.19 -11.85
CA CYS A 175 -18.45 -3.91 -13.06
C CYS A 175 -17.61 -3.88 -14.35
N GLY A 176 -16.28 -4.01 -14.27
CA GLY A 176 -15.39 -3.91 -15.43
C GLY A 176 -15.23 -2.49 -15.99
N THR A 177 -15.64 -1.46 -15.26
CA THR A 177 -15.60 -0.04 -15.66
C THR A 177 -14.45 0.75 -15.05
N ALA A 178 -13.58 0.09 -14.27
CA ALA A 178 -12.50 0.75 -13.54
C ALA A 178 -11.48 1.44 -14.46
N CYS A 179 -11.23 2.72 -14.17
CA CYS A 179 -10.13 3.46 -14.76
C CYS A 179 -8.78 2.84 -14.35
N ALA A 180 -7.99 2.40 -15.34
CA ALA A 180 -6.67 1.78 -15.12
C ALA A 180 -5.74 2.64 -14.24
N ARG A 181 -5.79 3.97 -14.38
CA ARG A 181 -5.00 4.90 -13.58
C ARG A 181 -5.37 4.87 -12.10
N ARG A 182 -6.67 4.87 -11.79
CA ARG A 182 -7.18 4.86 -10.41
C ARG A 182 -6.93 3.51 -9.74
N MET A 183 -7.24 2.42 -10.45
CA MET A 183 -6.94 1.06 -10.00
C MET A 183 -5.44 0.84 -9.79
N GLY A 184 -4.61 1.38 -10.67
CA GLY A 184 -3.15 1.25 -10.64
C GLY A 184 -2.51 1.70 -9.32
N ALA A 185 -3.09 2.69 -8.62
CA ALA A 185 -2.61 3.11 -7.32
C ALA A 185 -2.69 1.99 -6.28
N ILE A 186 -3.81 1.26 -6.22
CA ILE A 186 -4.01 0.12 -5.31
C ILE A 186 -3.15 -1.07 -5.76
N VAL A 187 -3.14 -1.35 -7.07
CA VAL A 187 -2.36 -2.46 -7.65
C VAL A 187 -0.88 -2.31 -7.33
N PHE A 188 -0.31 -1.10 -7.40
CA PHE A 188 1.13 -0.89 -7.25
C PHE A 188 1.58 -0.62 -5.80
N HIS A 189 0.75 0.07 -5.01
CA HIS A 189 1.12 0.50 -3.65
C HIS A 189 0.48 -0.33 -2.54
N GLY A 190 -0.55 -1.12 -2.83
CA GLY A 190 -1.45 -1.70 -1.83
C GLY A 190 -2.56 -0.72 -1.44
N LEU A 191 -3.55 -1.22 -0.73
CA LEU A 191 -4.77 -0.52 -0.35
C LEU A 191 -4.49 0.79 0.37
N TRP A 192 -3.75 0.72 1.48
CA TRP A 192 -3.49 1.88 2.34
C TRP A 192 -2.79 3.02 1.59
N ARG A 193 -1.62 2.72 1.03
CA ARG A 193 -0.78 3.72 0.34
C ARG A 193 -1.39 4.15 -0.99
N GLY A 194 -2.08 3.25 -1.69
CA GLY A 194 -2.78 3.55 -2.93
C GLY A 194 -3.95 4.51 -2.72
N LEU A 195 -4.76 4.33 -1.69
CA LEU A 195 -5.83 5.27 -1.36
C LEU A 195 -5.27 6.66 -1.03
N ALA A 196 -4.18 6.73 -0.25
CA ALA A 196 -3.55 8.02 0.02
C ALA A 196 -3.01 8.73 -1.22
N VAL A 197 -2.46 7.99 -2.19
CA VAL A 197 -2.05 8.55 -3.48
C VAL A 197 -3.25 9.09 -4.25
N LEU A 198 -4.38 8.38 -4.27
CA LEU A 198 -5.58 8.81 -4.96
C LEU A 198 -6.23 10.04 -4.34
N ILE A 199 -5.99 10.29 -3.06
CA ILE A 199 -6.64 11.35 -2.29
C ILE A 199 -5.77 12.60 -2.21
N THR A 200 -4.46 12.47 -2.36
CA THR A 200 -3.56 13.63 -2.42
C THR A 200 -3.92 14.47 -3.66
N PRO A 201 -4.43 15.70 -3.51
CA PRO A 201 -4.82 16.52 -4.65
C PRO A 201 -3.57 17.15 -5.23
N GLU A 202 -2.82 16.44 -6.09
CA GLU A 202 -1.76 17.00 -6.96
C GLU A 202 -1.40 15.95 -8.03
N GLN A 203 -1.15 16.39 -9.26
CA GLN A 203 -0.89 15.62 -10.50
C GLN A 203 -2.08 15.29 -11.44
N SER A 204 -3.21 15.97 -11.27
CA SER A 204 -4.21 16.10 -12.37
C SER A 204 -4.10 17.42 -13.15
N THR A 205 -3.16 18.30 -12.77
CA THR A 205 -3.01 19.66 -13.32
C THR A 205 -1.80 19.86 -14.25
N ILE A 206 -0.75 19.02 -14.18
CA ILE A 206 0.47 19.22 -15.00
C ILE A 206 0.31 18.67 -16.44
N ALA A 207 -0.58 17.70 -16.68
CA ALA A 207 -0.80 17.15 -18.02
C ALA A 207 -1.86 17.90 -18.86
N ARG A 208 -2.61 18.84 -18.27
CA ARG A 208 -3.71 19.55 -18.94
C ARG A 208 -3.30 20.94 -19.48
N GLN A 209 -2.08 21.39 -19.21
CA GLN A 209 -1.53 22.64 -19.76
C GLN A 209 -0.65 22.45 -21.01
N GLN A 210 -0.45 21.22 -21.51
CA GLN A 210 0.33 20.97 -22.73
C GLN A 210 -0.51 20.69 -23.98
N SER A 211 -1.84 20.84 -23.93
CA SER A 211 -2.69 20.59 -25.09
C SER A 211 -3.80 21.65 -25.24
N ALA A 212 -3.38 22.83 -25.70
CA ALA A 212 -4.18 23.73 -26.53
C ALA A 212 -3.23 24.41 -27.55
N PRO A 213 -3.69 24.70 -28.78
CA PRO A 213 -2.90 24.53 -29.99
C PRO A 213 -1.98 25.72 -30.28
N ARG A 214 -0.76 25.43 -30.72
CA ARG A 214 -0.02 26.37 -31.57
C ARG A 214 -0.10 25.87 -33.01
N SER A 215 -0.93 26.57 -33.78
CA SER A 215 -0.85 26.58 -35.23
C SER A 215 0.49 27.17 -35.63
N THR A 216 1.36 26.37 -36.24
CA THR A 216 2.32 26.86 -37.22
C THR A 216 2.67 25.76 -38.21
N THR A 217 2.91 26.19 -39.44
CA THR A 217 2.72 25.51 -40.71
C THR A 217 3.94 24.66 -41.14
N THR A 218 3.65 23.62 -41.93
CA THR A 218 4.45 23.02 -43.04
C THR A 218 5.71 22.18 -42.75
N SER A 219 5.67 20.91 -43.19
CA SER A 219 6.64 20.20 -44.08
C SER A 219 6.51 18.68 -43.85
N VAL A 220 5.75 17.92 -44.65
CA VAL A 220 6.10 17.30 -45.94
C VAL A 220 7.19 16.21 -45.83
N VAL A 221 6.74 14.97 -46.07
CA VAL A 221 7.43 13.68 -46.34
C VAL A 221 8.07 12.91 -45.18
N ALA A 222 7.45 11.79 -44.81
CA ALA A 222 8.13 10.51 -44.61
C ALA A 222 7.11 9.35 -44.68
N HIS A 223 7.20 8.59 -45.77
CA HIS A 223 6.44 7.38 -46.11
C HIS A 223 6.46 6.34 -44.98
N ASP A 224 5.35 5.72 -44.60
CA ASP A 224 4.40 4.94 -45.41
C ASP A 224 4.98 3.62 -45.98
N ARG A 225 5.43 2.75 -45.07
CA ARG A 225 5.76 1.34 -45.37
C ARG A 225 4.57 0.39 -45.17
N GLN A 226 3.61 0.79 -44.33
CA GLN A 226 2.48 -0.07 -43.98
C GLN A 226 1.39 -0.07 -45.06
N LEU A 227 1.14 1.04 -45.74
CA LEU A 227 0.09 1.14 -46.76
C LEU A 227 0.54 0.49 -48.08
N VAL A 228 1.84 0.55 -48.40
CA VAL A 228 2.44 -0.23 -49.51
C VAL A 228 2.29 -1.74 -49.27
N HIS A 229 2.53 -2.22 -48.04
CA HIS A 229 2.33 -3.64 -47.71
C HIS A 229 0.86 -4.06 -47.74
N MET A 230 -0.06 -3.17 -47.38
CA MET A 230 -1.49 -3.43 -47.38
C MET A 230 -2.05 -3.49 -48.80
N LEU A 231 -1.57 -2.63 -49.70
CA LEU A 231 -1.96 -2.63 -51.11
C LEU A 231 -1.39 -3.84 -51.86
N ALA A 232 -0.14 -4.25 -51.59
CA ALA A 232 0.45 -5.43 -52.21
C ALA A 232 -0.31 -6.73 -51.85
N ASN A 233 -0.79 -6.86 -50.61
CA ASN A 233 -1.57 -8.02 -50.18
C ASN A 233 -2.99 -8.06 -50.79
N MET A 234 -3.59 -6.90 -51.07
CA MET A 234 -4.91 -6.85 -51.72
C MET A 234 -4.86 -7.22 -53.20
N VAL A 235 -3.79 -6.88 -53.92
CA VAL A 235 -3.64 -7.25 -55.34
C VAL A 235 -3.37 -8.75 -55.52
N LEU A 236 -2.57 -9.36 -54.65
CA LEU A 236 -2.30 -10.81 -54.68
C LEU A 236 -3.54 -11.68 -54.33
N ALA A 237 -4.46 -11.15 -53.52
CA ALA A 237 -5.70 -11.83 -53.19
C ALA A 237 -6.74 -11.80 -54.34
N ALA A 238 -6.63 -10.84 -55.28
CA ALA A 238 -7.55 -10.71 -56.40
C ALA A 238 -7.24 -11.65 -57.57
N GLU A 239 -5.99 -12.12 -57.70
CA GLU A 239 -5.57 -12.98 -58.83
C GLU A 239 -5.72 -14.49 -58.57
N THR A 240 -6.13 -14.92 -57.37
CA THR A 240 -6.28 -16.36 -57.03
C THR A 240 -7.72 -16.86 -56.94
N GLY A 241 -8.71 -16.04 -57.34
CA GLY A 241 -10.14 -16.33 -57.19
C GLY A 241 -10.91 -16.71 -58.46
N GLY A 242 -10.26 -17.13 -59.56
CA GLY A 242 -10.95 -17.33 -60.84
C GLY A 242 -10.36 -18.40 -61.76
N SER A 243 -10.39 -19.67 -61.35
CA SER A 243 -10.37 -20.80 -62.30
C SER A 243 -10.90 -22.08 -61.65
N HIS A 244 -12.18 -22.36 -61.85
CA HIS A 244 -12.69 -23.73 -61.87
C HIS A 244 -13.98 -23.83 -62.70
N VAL A 245 -14.00 -24.85 -63.58
CA VAL A 245 -15.12 -25.48 -64.32
C VAL A 245 -15.78 -24.65 -65.45
N TYR A 246 -15.96 -25.10 -66.70
CA TYR A 246 -15.95 -26.43 -67.36
C TYR A 246 -15.22 -26.37 -68.70
#